data_AF-A0A0Q0J9E2-F1
#
_entry.id   AF-A0A0Q0J9E2-F1
#
_cell.length_a   1.000
_cell.length_b   1.000
_cell.length_c   1.000
_cell.angle_alpha   90.00
_cell.angle_beta   90.00
_cell.angle_gamma   90.00
#
_symmetry.space_group_name_H-M   'P 1'
#
loop_
_entity.id
_entity.type
_entity.pdbx_description
1 polymer ?
#
loop_
_entity_poly.entity_id
_entity_poly.type
_entity_poly.pdbx_seq_one_letter_code
_entity_poly.pdbx_strand_id
1 'polypeptide(L)'
;MMQSSRGVYSPGLDPLTALGIEARNDEERRRYAELQVKAEAQRTAKELAYQRAYDDAFKRLYPNLMPIASSASQGANASPANQGNGRLAVFVKDDCPECSVRVKALQAQKQPFDVYMVGSQNDDERIRNWAIVSGIDPANVRTRQITLN
;
A
#
# COMPACT_ATOMS: atom_id res chain seq x y z
N MET A 1 38.48 -19.38 15.52
CA MET A 1 38.10 -19.20 14.10
C MET A 1 37.50 -20.50 13.61
N MET A 2 36.40 -20.46 12.85
CA MET A 2 35.80 -21.66 12.27
C MET A 2 36.80 -22.34 11.32
N GLN A 3 37.18 -23.58 11.60
CA GLN A 3 38.21 -24.35 10.87
C GLN A 3 37.61 -25.24 9.76
N SER A 4 36.43 -24.91 9.23
CA SER A 4 35.84 -25.63 8.09
C SER A 4 36.21 -24.96 6.76
N SER A 5 36.18 -25.72 5.66
CA SER A 5 36.39 -25.21 4.29
C SER A 5 35.51 -23.99 3.98
N ARG A 6 34.31 -23.95 4.56
CA ARG A 6 33.39 -22.81 4.43
C ARG A 6 33.92 -21.50 5.03
N GLY A 7 34.72 -21.56 6.09
CA GLY A 7 35.36 -20.37 6.67
C GLY A 7 36.40 -19.73 5.73
N VAL A 8 36.94 -20.50 4.79
CA VAL A 8 37.86 -20.02 3.75
C VAL A 8 37.09 -19.49 2.55
N TYR A 9 36.05 -20.20 2.10
CA TYR A 9 35.24 -19.81 0.93
C TYR A 9 34.27 -18.66 1.20
N SER A 10 33.78 -18.51 2.43
CA SER A 10 32.81 -17.49 2.81
C SER A 10 33.15 -16.85 4.16
N PRO A 11 34.25 -16.07 4.23
CA PRO A 11 34.60 -15.35 5.44
C PRO A 11 33.46 -14.42 5.90
N GLY A 12 33.16 -14.42 7.20
CA GLY A 12 32.13 -13.56 7.78
C GLY A 12 30.69 -14.05 7.60
N LEU A 13 30.48 -15.24 7.02
CA LEU A 13 29.17 -15.88 7.01
C LEU A 13 28.68 -16.09 8.45
N ASP A 14 27.39 -15.87 8.68
CA ASP A 14 26.86 -16.03 10.03
C ASP A 14 27.01 -17.50 10.49
N PRO A 15 27.28 -17.73 11.78
CA PRO A 15 27.60 -19.07 12.27
C PRO A 15 26.51 -20.12 12.06
N LEU A 16 25.23 -19.73 12.09
CA LEU A 16 24.11 -20.67 11.99
C LEU A 16 23.86 -21.07 10.54
N THR A 17 24.00 -20.14 9.59
CA THR A 17 24.01 -20.46 8.16
C THR A 17 25.19 -21.34 7.80
N ALA A 18 26.39 -21.04 8.33
CA ALA A 18 27.56 -21.89 8.12
C ALA A 18 27.32 -23.34 8.60
N LEU A 19 26.75 -23.51 9.80
CA LEU A 19 26.42 -24.83 10.35
C LEU A 19 25.29 -25.53 9.58
N GLY A 20 24.27 -24.81 9.14
CA GLY A 20 23.17 -25.37 8.36
C GLY A 20 23.59 -25.87 6.97
N ILE A 21 24.53 -25.16 6.33
CA ILE A 21 25.09 -25.58 5.04
C ILE A 21 25.98 -26.82 5.20
N GLU A 22 26.81 -26.86 6.26
CA GLU A 22 27.74 -27.95 6.57
C GLU A 22 27.08 -29.12 7.35
N ALA A 23 25.77 -29.07 7.57
CA ALA A 23 25.04 -30.09 8.32
C ALA A 23 25.19 -31.48 7.69
N ARG A 24 25.44 -32.49 8.53
CA ARG A 24 25.75 -33.86 8.09
C ARG A 24 24.52 -34.67 7.73
N ASN A 25 23.35 -34.23 8.17
CA ASN A 25 22.07 -34.87 7.92
C ASN A 25 20.93 -33.83 7.97
N ASP A 26 19.72 -34.26 7.61
CA ASP A 26 18.55 -33.38 7.52
C ASP A 26 18.04 -32.89 8.88
N GLU A 27 18.27 -33.65 9.96
CA GLU A 27 17.90 -33.24 11.32
C GLU A 27 18.77 -32.07 11.80
N GLU A 28 20.09 -32.17 11.63
CA GLU A 28 21.03 -31.08 11.90
C GLU A 28 20.69 -29.85 11.05
N ARG A 29 20.44 -30.05 9.75
CA ARG A 29 20.09 -28.96 8.83
C ARG A 29 18.82 -28.23 9.28
N ARG A 30 17.78 -28.99 9.64
CA ARG A 30 16.52 -28.44 10.14
C ARG A 30 16.73 -27.67 11.44
N ARG A 31 17.46 -28.24 12.39
CA ARG A 31 17.75 -27.60 13.68
C ARG A 31 18.47 -26.26 13.50
N TYR A 32 19.49 -26.19 12.63
CA TYR A 32 20.20 -24.94 12.39
C TYR A 32 19.35 -23.91 11.64
N ALA A 33 18.52 -24.34 10.67
CA ALA A 33 17.57 -23.45 10.01
C ALA A 33 16.56 -22.84 11.00
N GLU A 34 16.00 -23.64 11.92
CA GLU A 34 15.09 -23.14 12.95
C GLU A 34 15.75 -22.14 13.90
N LEU A 35 17.01 -22.39 14.27
CA LEU A 35 17.79 -21.45 15.08
C LEU A 35 18.05 -20.14 14.32
N GLN A 36 18.38 -20.21 13.03
CA GLN A 36 18.61 -19.04 12.18
C GLN A 36 17.35 -18.17 12.11
N VAL A 37 16.19 -18.77 11.80
CA VAL A 37 14.91 -18.05 11.73
C VAL A 37 14.58 -17.34 13.04
N LYS A 38 14.82 -18.00 14.20
CA LYS A 38 14.61 -17.38 15.52
C LYS A 38 15.56 -16.20 15.75
N ALA A 39 16.82 -16.33 15.39
CA ALA A 39 17.81 -15.26 15.53
C ALA A 39 17.47 -14.06 14.61
N GLU A 40 17.08 -14.33 13.37
CA GLU A 40 16.66 -13.31 12.41
C GLU A 40 15.38 -12.60 12.85
N ALA A 41 14.39 -13.33 13.38
CA ALA A 41 13.19 -12.73 13.93
C ALA A 41 13.51 -11.74 15.06
N GLN A 42 14.42 -12.11 15.97
CA GLN A 42 14.88 -11.21 17.04
C GLN A 42 15.65 -10.00 16.51
N ARG A 43 16.51 -10.20 15.49
CA ARG A 43 17.25 -9.12 14.85
C ARG A 43 16.30 -8.11 14.20
N THR A 44 15.38 -8.58 13.37
CA THR A 44 14.38 -7.75 12.70
C THR A 44 13.51 -7.00 13.70
N ALA A 45 13.12 -7.64 14.81
CA ALA A 45 12.36 -6.97 15.87
C ALA A 45 13.13 -5.78 16.48
N LYS A 46 14.45 -5.92 16.70
CA LYS A 46 15.31 -4.82 17.18
C LYS A 46 15.46 -3.72 16.15
N GLU A 47 15.64 -4.07 14.88
CA GLU A 47 15.74 -3.11 13.77
C GLU A 47 14.45 -2.30 13.63
N LEU A 48 13.29 -2.95 13.70
CA LEU A 48 12.01 -2.25 13.64
C LEU A 48 11.76 -1.36 14.87
N ALA A 49 12.17 -1.82 16.06
CA ALA A 49 12.11 -0.99 17.27
C ALA A 49 12.98 0.27 17.14
N TYR A 50 14.19 0.12 16.59
CA TYR A 50 15.06 1.26 16.30
C TYR A 50 14.47 2.17 15.22
N GLN A 51 13.90 1.62 14.14
CA GLN A 51 13.28 2.41 13.09
C GLN A 51 12.18 3.32 13.64
N ARG A 52 11.32 2.80 14.52
CA ARG A 52 10.28 3.61 15.18
C ARG A 52 10.87 4.75 16.01
N ALA A 53 11.92 4.45 16.79
CA ALA A 53 12.61 5.47 17.57
C ALA A 53 13.28 6.53 16.66
N TYR A 54 13.81 6.10 15.52
CA TYR A 54 14.37 7.00 14.50
C TYR A 54 13.28 7.89 13.88
N ASP A 55 12.13 7.34 13.52
CA ASP A 55 11.01 8.10 12.95
C ASP A 55 10.49 9.15 13.93
N ASP A 56 10.38 8.81 15.22
CA ASP A 56 9.96 9.74 16.26
C ASP A 56 11.02 10.81 16.53
N ALA A 57 12.30 10.44 16.48
CA ALA A 57 13.40 11.40 16.54
C ALA A 57 13.37 12.35 15.34
N PHE A 58 13.11 11.84 14.14
CA PHE A 58 13.02 12.64 12.92
C PHE A 58 11.91 13.69 13.02
N LYS A 59 10.71 13.31 13.46
CA LYS A 59 9.58 14.26 13.67
C LYS A 59 9.94 15.37 14.65
N ARG A 60 10.66 15.04 15.73
CA ARG A 60 11.04 16.02 16.76
C ARG A 60 12.16 16.95 16.31
N LEU A 61 13.14 16.42 15.57
CA LEU A 61 14.31 17.20 15.13
C LEU A 61 14.04 17.99 13.84
N TYR A 62 13.15 17.50 12.98
CA TYR A 62 12.85 18.08 11.67
C TYR A 62 11.34 18.20 11.41
N PRO A 63 10.58 18.91 12.26
CA PRO A 63 9.11 18.98 12.17
C PRO A 63 8.59 19.62 10.87
N ASN A 64 9.41 20.44 10.20
CA ASN A 64 9.04 21.16 8.98
C ASN A 64 9.56 20.50 7.69
N LEU A 65 10.32 19.41 7.79
CA LEU A 65 10.74 18.62 6.64
C LEU A 65 9.70 17.53 6.40
N MET A 66 8.96 17.61 5.29
CA MET A 66 8.13 16.50 4.85
C MET A 66 9.03 15.34 4.42
N PRO A 67 8.96 14.16 5.06
CA PRO A 67 9.75 12.99 4.65
C PRO A 67 9.36 12.48 3.25
N ILE A 68 8.11 12.75 2.85
CA ILE A 68 7.56 12.44 1.54
C ILE A 68 6.96 13.74 1.00
N ALA A 69 7.43 14.21 -0.16
CA ALA A 69 6.84 15.36 -0.82
C ALA A 69 5.36 15.05 -1.12
N SER A 70 4.46 15.66 -0.35
CA SER A 70 3.04 15.61 -0.66
C SER A 70 2.81 16.43 -1.92
N SER A 71 2.62 15.79 -3.06
CA SER A 71 2.19 16.47 -4.29
C SER A 71 0.77 17.05 -4.19
N ALA A 72 0.14 16.98 -3.02
CA ALA A 72 -1.24 17.37 -2.77
C ALA A 72 -1.46 18.88 -2.56
N SER A 73 -0.41 19.71 -2.50
CA SER A 73 -0.56 21.14 -2.19
C SER A 73 0.29 22.09 -3.02
N GLN A 74 0.52 21.81 -4.31
CA GLN A 74 1.05 22.83 -5.22
C GLN A 74 0.29 22.81 -6.54
N GLY A 75 -0.38 23.92 -6.81
CA GLY A 75 -1.00 24.21 -8.10
C GLY A 75 -0.02 24.01 -9.27
N ALA A 76 -0.61 23.70 -10.41
CA ALA A 76 -0.01 23.68 -11.75
C ALA A 76 1.13 22.69 -12.05
N ASN A 77 1.80 22.03 -11.10
CA ASN A 77 2.89 21.08 -11.43
C ASN A 77 2.92 19.82 -10.53
N ALA A 78 1.82 19.07 -10.47
CA ALA A 78 1.84 17.70 -9.94
C ALA A 78 2.55 16.75 -10.92
N SER A 79 3.36 15.82 -10.39
CA SER A 79 4.03 14.74 -11.16
C SER A 79 3.08 14.02 -12.13
N PRO A 80 3.57 13.54 -13.29
CA PRO A 80 2.73 12.94 -14.34
C PRO A 80 1.95 11.70 -13.89
N ALA A 81 2.32 11.08 -12.76
CA ALA A 81 1.60 9.95 -12.18
C ALA A 81 0.20 10.28 -11.64
N ASN A 82 -0.12 11.56 -11.44
CA ASN A 82 -1.47 12.02 -11.05
C ASN A 82 -2.16 12.82 -12.17
N GLN A 83 -1.60 12.81 -13.38
CA GLN A 83 -2.28 13.30 -14.58
C GLN A 83 -3.23 12.23 -15.09
N GLY A 84 -4.34 12.05 -14.38
CA GLY A 84 -5.55 11.51 -15.01
C GLY A 84 -5.99 12.41 -16.16
N ASN A 85 -6.98 11.99 -16.94
CA ASN A 85 -7.61 12.78 -18.00
C ASN A 85 -8.35 14.06 -17.51
N GLY A 86 -8.04 14.55 -16.31
CA GLY A 86 -8.71 15.65 -15.63
C GLY A 86 -10.02 15.27 -14.92
N ARG A 87 -10.49 14.02 -15.05
CA ARG A 87 -11.70 13.54 -14.37
C ARG A 87 -11.37 13.10 -12.96
N LEU A 88 -12.30 13.38 -12.03
CA LEU A 88 -12.18 12.94 -10.65
C LEU A 88 -12.57 11.46 -10.52
N ALA A 89 -11.75 10.65 -9.84
CA ALA A 89 -12.14 9.30 -9.45
C ALA A 89 -12.84 9.32 -8.09
N VAL A 90 -14.06 8.78 -8.00
CA VAL A 90 -14.89 8.75 -6.79
C VAL A 90 -15.15 7.30 -6.40
N PHE A 91 -14.50 6.83 -5.35
CA PHE A 91 -14.68 5.47 -4.83
C PHE A 91 -15.81 5.43 -3.81
N VAL A 92 -16.76 4.51 -3.99
CA VAL A 92 -17.97 4.42 -3.17
C VAL A 92 -18.20 3.00 -2.69
N LYS A 93 -18.93 2.88 -1.58
CA LYS A 93 -19.54 1.63 -1.12
C LYS A 93 -21.05 1.81 -1.06
N ASP A 94 -21.78 0.70 -1.06
CA ASP A 94 -23.23 0.67 -0.91
C ASP A 94 -23.71 1.18 0.45
N ASP A 95 -22.94 0.94 1.51
CA ASP A 95 -23.21 1.38 2.88
C ASP A 95 -22.68 2.80 3.20
N CYS A 96 -22.68 3.70 2.23
CA CYS A 96 -22.13 5.06 2.37
C CYS A 96 -23.15 6.16 1.99
N PRO A 97 -23.96 6.66 2.95
CA PRO A 97 -24.88 7.77 2.71
C PRO A 97 -24.18 9.05 2.25
N GLU A 98 -23.04 9.39 2.86
CA GLU A 98 -22.23 10.57 2.52
C GLU A 98 -21.71 10.53 1.07
N CYS A 99 -21.44 9.33 0.54
CA CYS A 99 -21.01 9.17 -0.84
C CYS A 99 -22.09 9.66 -1.81
N SER A 100 -23.37 9.41 -1.51
CA SER A 100 -24.49 9.90 -2.33
C SER A 100 -24.59 11.43 -2.31
N VAL A 101 -24.39 12.06 -1.14
CA VAL A 101 -24.40 13.52 -0.99
C VAL A 101 -23.28 14.14 -1.80
N ARG A 102 -22.05 13.60 -1.69
CA ARG A 102 -20.89 14.09 -2.41
C ARG A 102 -21.07 13.99 -3.92
N VAL A 103 -21.58 12.86 -4.40
CA VAL A 103 -21.78 12.60 -5.84
C VAL A 103 -22.88 13.48 -6.42
N LYS A 104 -23.96 13.74 -5.68
CA LYS A 104 -24.97 14.74 -6.07
C LYS A 104 -24.38 16.14 -6.16
N ALA A 105 -23.54 16.54 -5.21
CA ALA A 105 -22.89 17.85 -5.23
C ALA A 105 -21.95 18.00 -6.45
N LEU A 106 -21.16 16.96 -6.77
CA LEU A 106 -20.30 16.93 -7.96
C LEU A 106 -21.11 17.02 -9.26
N GLN A 107 -22.21 16.25 -9.33
CA GLN A 107 -23.13 16.30 -10.46
C GLN A 107 -23.75 17.69 -10.65
N ALA A 108 -24.19 18.34 -9.58
CA ALA A 108 -24.77 19.69 -9.62
C ALA A 108 -23.78 20.74 -10.16
N GLN A 109 -22.49 20.55 -9.90
CA GLN A 109 -21.41 21.41 -10.41
C GLN A 109 -21.08 21.13 -11.89
N LYS A 110 -21.74 20.14 -12.51
CA LYS A 110 -21.40 19.63 -13.85
C LYS A 110 -19.95 19.17 -13.98
N GLN A 111 -19.30 18.81 -12.86
CA GLN A 111 -17.95 18.29 -12.86
C GLN A 111 -17.94 16.88 -13.50
N PRO A 112 -17.04 16.57 -14.44
CA PRO A 112 -16.89 15.21 -14.94
C PRO A 112 -16.17 14.31 -13.92
N PHE A 113 -16.71 13.13 -13.63
CA PHE A 113 -16.10 12.17 -12.69
C PHE A 113 -16.46 10.71 -13.00
N ASP A 114 -15.66 9.81 -12.47
CA ASP A 114 -15.78 8.36 -12.67
C ASP A 114 -16.05 7.73 -11.31
N VAL A 115 -17.19 7.06 -11.17
CA VAL A 115 -17.58 6.35 -9.96
C VAL A 115 -16.99 4.95 -10.02
N TYR A 116 -16.36 4.52 -8.94
CA TYR A 116 -15.83 3.17 -8.77
C TYR A 116 -16.48 2.50 -7.57
N MET A 117 -17.12 1.35 -7.78
CA MET A 117 -17.74 0.59 -6.68
C MET A 117 -16.69 -0.30 -5.98
N VAL A 118 -16.42 -0.01 -4.71
CA VAL A 118 -15.51 -0.82 -3.89
C VAL A 118 -16.20 -2.10 -3.45
N GLY A 119 -15.56 -3.24 -3.73
CA GLY A 119 -16.09 -4.54 -3.33
C GLY A 119 -17.32 -4.97 -4.14
N SER A 120 -17.47 -4.51 -5.39
CA SER A 120 -18.57 -4.86 -6.29
C SER A 120 -18.67 -6.37 -6.57
N GLN A 121 -17.56 -7.12 -6.45
CA GLN A 121 -17.45 -8.53 -6.85
C GLN A 121 -17.76 -8.73 -8.35
N ASN A 122 -17.43 -7.73 -9.18
CA ASN A 122 -17.69 -7.72 -10.62
C ASN A 122 -19.19 -7.78 -10.99
N ASP A 123 -20.05 -7.33 -10.06
CA ASP A 123 -21.49 -7.20 -10.25
C ASP A 123 -21.86 -5.75 -10.62
N ASP A 124 -22.01 -5.51 -11.92
CA ASP A 124 -22.37 -4.20 -12.48
C ASP A 124 -23.79 -3.74 -12.11
N GLU A 125 -24.68 -4.65 -11.71
CA GLU A 125 -26.02 -4.27 -11.26
C GLU A 125 -25.96 -3.50 -9.95
N ARG A 126 -24.96 -3.79 -9.09
CA ARG A 126 -24.80 -3.07 -7.81
C ARG A 126 -24.48 -1.60 -8.03
N ILE A 127 -23.55 -1.27 -8.92
CA ILE A 127 -23.22 0.14 -9.19
C ILE A 127 -24.36 0.84 -9.92
N ARG A 128 -25.08 0.16 -10.81
CA ARG A 128 -26.25 0.72 -11.48
C ARG A 128 -27.39 1.02 -10.51
N ASN A 129 -27.73 0.09 -9.62
CA ASN A 129 -28.74 0.29 -8.59
C ASN A 129 -28.34 1.38 -7.60
N TRP A 130 -27.08 1.37 -7.15
CA TRP A 130 -26.55 2.40 -6.27
C TRP A 130 -26.60 3.79 -6.91
N ALA A 131 -26.29 3.91 -8.21
CA ALA A 131 -26.33 5.18 -8.94
C ALA A 131 -27.77 5.75 -8.99
N ILE A 132 -28.77 4.90 -9.22
CA ILE A 132 -30.18 5.28 -9.21
C ILE A 132 -30.60 5.78 -7.81
N VAL A 133 -30.31 5.00 -6.77
CA VAL A 133 -30.64 5.36 -5.38
C VAL A 133 -29.89 6.63 -4.92
N SER A 134 -28.66 6.81 -5.40
CA SER A 134 -27.83 7.98 -5.14
C SER A 134 -28.21 9.20 -5.98
N GLY A 135 -29.25 9.12 -6.82
CA GLY A 135 -29.76 10.24 -7.62
C GLY A 135 -28.78 10.73 -8.69
N ILE A 136 -27.96 9.84 -9.24
CA ILE A 136 -27.21 10.12 -10.47
C ILE A 136 -28.21 10.18 -11.62
N ASP A 137 -28.21 11.26 -12.37
CA ASP A 137 -29.05 11.43 -13.56
C ASP A 137 -28.55 10.50 -14.68
N PRO A 138 -29.37 9.59 -15.20
CA PRO A 138 -29.00 8.72 -16.31
C PRO A 138 -28.54 9.49 -17.56
N ALA A 139 -29.00 10.73 -17.77
CA ALA A 139 -28.53 11.57 -18.87
C ALA A 139 -27.03 11.88 -18.75
N ASN A 140 -26.53 12.15 -17.54
CA ASN A 140 -25.12 12.44 -17.30
C ASN A 140 -24.23 11.20 -17.48
N VAL A 141 -24.79 10.00 -17.27
CA VAL A 141 -24.11 8.74 -17.59
C VAL A 141 -24.06 8.51 -19.10
N ARG A 142 -25.18 8.73 -19.80
CA ARG A 142 -25.27 8.60 -21.27
C ARG A 142 -24.33 9.54 -22.02
N THR A 143 -24.16 10.76 -21.53
CA THR A 143 -23.23 11.76 -22.10
C THR A 143 -21.78 11.54 -21.70
N ARG A 144 -21.48 10.50 -20.89
CA ARG A 144 -20.16 10.23 -20.29
C ARG A 144 -19.62 11.38 -19.45
N GLN A 145 -20.50 12.26 -18.97
CA GLN A 145 -20.13 13.24 -17.95
C GLN A 145 -19.83 12.51 -16.64
N ILE A 146 -20.59 11.46 -16.32
CA ILE A 146 -20.34 10.53 -15.22
C ILE A 146 -20.12 9.15 -15.82
N THR A 147 -19.10 8.41 -15.37
CA THR A 147 -18.97 6.98 -15.71
C THR A 147 -19.16 6.12 -14.45
N LEU A 148 -19.62 4.89 -14.64
CA LEU A 148 -19.82 3.89 -13.58
C LEU A 148 -18.89 2.72 -13.87
N ASN A 149 -18.00 2.40 -12.94
CA ASN A 149 -16.93 1.40 -13.06
C ASN A 149 -16.84 0.49 -11.82
#